data_AF-A0A831V6N2-F1
#
_entry.id   AF-A0A831V6N2-F1
#
_cell.length_a   1.000
_cell.length_b   1.000
_cell.length_c   1.000
_cell.angle_alpha   90.00
_cell.angle_beta   90.00
_cell.angle_gamma   90.00
#
_symmetry.space_group_name_H-M   'P 1'
#
loop_
_entity.id
_entity.type
_entity.pdbx_description
1 polymer ?
#
loop_
_entity_poly.entity_id
_entity_poly.type
_entity_poly.pdbx_seq_one_letter_code
_entity_poly.pdbx_strand_id
1 'polypeptide(L)'
;PMEEARLADPIKQDKVVAQPEPERAPVDQSVETKPRQEELPRISSIPPAGMTDRTAPPAEEATVIQPMSEVGVQKTDELESAAPVLHSIEFDPKSNRGEMISFKLNGFHPPVVFGIEEDIPRIVCFFKNATAGSELKDMSTADGRYVKNIKIGRYENPNNIRVVLELAPGNNYDLQQVFFKDDKIFMMIINKAGNQISTQSN
;
A
#
# COMPACT_ATOMS: atom_id res chain seq x y z
N PRO A 1 -18.85 55.66 -46.78
CA PRO A 1 -19.82 54.90 -47.61
C PRO A 1 -19.76 53.41 -47.24
N MET A 2 -20.51 52.98 -46.22
CA MET A 2 -21.84 52.34 -46.36
C MET A 2 -21.85 51.20 -47.39
N GLU A 3 -21.84 49.97 -46.87
CA GLU A 3 -22.56 48.74 -47.25
C GLU A 3 -22.02 47.68 -46.26
N GLU A 4 -22.71 46.74 -45.64
CA GLU A 4 -23.96 46.07 -45.96
C GLU A 4 -24.48 45.35 -44.69
N ALA A 5 -25.66 44.78 -44.84
CA ALA A 5 -26.70 44.61 -43.86
C ALA A 5 -26.55 43.45 -42.86
N ARG A 6 -27.32 43.65 -41.79
CA ARG A 6 -27.68 42.74 -40.71
C ARG A 6 -28.33 41.46 -41.25
N LEU A 7 -27.90 40.31 -40.77
CA LEU A 7 -28.71 39.09 -40.74
C LEU A 7 -29.12 38.79 -39.30
N ALA A 8 -30.39 38.45 -39.15
CA ALA A 8 -31.16 38.44 -37.92
C ALA A 8 -31.09 37.10 -37.16
N ASP A 9 -31.09 37.17 -35.82
CA ASP A 9 -31.70 36.15 -34.95
C ASP A 9 -33.23 36.37 -34.92
N PRO A 10 -34.04 35.31 -34.83
CA PRO A 10 -34.48 34.89 -33.49
C PRO A 10 -34.76 33.38 -33.34
N ILE A 11 -34.15 32.73 -32.35
CA ILE A 11 -34.65 31.45 -31.82
C ILE A 11 -35.72 31.76 -30.77
N LYS A 12 -36.96 31.35 -31.07
CA LYS A 12 -38.12 31.45 -30.19
C LYS A 12 -38.59 30.04 -29.79
N GLN A 13 -38.88 29.90 -28.49
CA GLN A 13 -39.90 29.04 -27.86
C GLN A 13 -39.63 27.52 -27.83
N ASP A 14 -40.10 26.72 -26.88
CA ASP A 14 -40.71 26.89 -25.56
C ASP A 14 -40.68 25.46 -24.97
N LYS A 15 -40.18 25.31 -23.74
CA LYS A 15 -40.79 24.62 -22.58
C LYS A 15 -41.30 23.15 -22.69
N VAL A 16 -41.34 22.52 -21.50
CA VAL A 16 -42.05 21.27 -21.07
C VAL A 16 -41.16 20.02 -21.09
N VAL A 17 -40.97 19.17 -20.05
CA VAL A 17 -41.40 19.06 -18.64
C VAL A 17 -40.59 17.90 -17.99
N ALA A 18 -40.51 17.90 -16.66
CA ALA A 18 -40.21 16.77 -15.74
C ALA A 18 -38.76 16.24 -15.62
N GLN A 19 -38.04 16.79 -14.64
CA GLN A 19 -37.22 15.98 -13.75
C GLN A 19 -38.16 15.26 -12.76
N PRO A 20 -38.02 13.96 -12.49
CA PRO A 20 -38.64 13.36 -11.31
C PRO A 20 -37.87 13.76 -10.05
N GLU A 21 -38.61 14.37 -9.13
CA GLU A 21 -38.27 14.70 -7.75
C GLU A 21 -37.93 13.42 -6.94
N PRO A 22 -37.04 13.48 -5.93
CA PRO A 22 -36.75 12.35 -5.05
C PRO A 22 -37.96 12.02 -4.18
N GLU A 23 -38.52 10.83 -4.35
CA GLU A 23 -39.64 10.32 -3.57
C GLU A 23 -39.25 10.23 -2.07
N ARG A 24 -39.95 11.00 -1.23
CA ARG A 24 -39.98 10.81 0.22
C ARG A 24 -41.37 10.36 0.66
N ALA A 25 -41.34 9.42 1.61
CA ALA A 25 -42.30 9.08 2.67
C ALA A 25 -43.37 8.01 2.33
N PRO A 26 -43.86 7.21 3.32
CA PRO A 26 -43.78 7.44 4.78
C PRO A 26 -43.29 6.28 5.67
N VAL A 27 -43.03 6.72 6.90
CA VAL A 27 -42.75 6.00 8.15
C VAL A 27 -44.03 5.32 8.68
N ASP A 28 -43.85 4.44 9.67
CA ASP A 28 -44.82 4.01 10.72
C ASP A 28 -45.46 2.62 10.45
N GLN A 29 -45.40 1.60 11.32
CA GLN A 29 -45.54 1.64 12.78
C GLN A 29 -44.78 0.51 13.52
N SER A 30 -44.16 0.91 14.64
CA SER A 30 -44.28 0.37 16.01
C SER A 30 -44.26 -1.16 16.22
N VAL A 31 -43.56 -1.74 17.20
CA VAL A 31 -43.51 -1.32 18.60
C VAL A 31 -42.24 -1.83 19.29
N GLU A 32 -41.73 -0.95 20.15
CA GLU A 32 -40.75 -1.08 21.22
C GLU A 32 -40.93 -2.30 22.15
N THR A 33 -39.80 -2.92 22.56
CA THR A 33 -39.50 -3.26 23.97
C THR A 33 -38.04 -3.74 24.11
N LYS A 34 -37.23 -2.96 24.83
CA LYS A 34 -35.95 -3.34 25.48
C LYS A 34 -36.27 -3.95 26.87
N PRO A 35 -35.31 -4.48 27.68
CA PRO A 35 -33.89 -4.78 27.46
C PRO A 35 -33.43 -6.15 28.06
N ARG A 36 -32.11 -6.38 28.14
CA ARG A 36 -31.37 -7.41 28.94
C ARG A 36 -31.10 -8.70 28.14
N GLN A 37 -29.86 -9.18 27.98
CA GLN A 37 -28.87 -9.41 29.02
C GLN A 37 -27.47 -9.63 28.41
N GLU A 38 -26.47 -9.07 29.08
CA GLU A 38 -25.04 -9.27 28.91
C GLU A 38 -24.66 -10.69 29.38
N GLU A 39 -24.11 -11.53 28.51
CA GLU A 39 -23.39 -12.74 28.93
C GLU A 39 -21.98 -12.75 28.35
N LEU A 40 -21.06 -12.31 29.21
CA LEU A 40 -19.64 -12.67 29.19
C LEU A 40 -19.50 -14.20 29.10
N PRO A 41 -18.61 -14.74 28.26
CA PRO A 41 -18.31 -16.17 28.30
C PRO A 41 -17.65 -16.49 29.64
N ARG A 42 -18.34 -17.30 30.44
CA ARG A 42 -17.85 -17.81 31.73
C ARG A 42 -16.69 -18.78 31.47
N ILE A 43 -15.58 -18.48 32.13
CA ILE A 43 -14.40 -19.32 32.28
C ILE A 43 -14.84 -20.70 32.77
N SER A 44 -14.65 -21.72 31.92
CA SER A 44 -14.86 -23.11 32.31
C SER A 44 -13.65 -23.61 33.09
N SER A 45 -13.96 -24.17 34.24
CA SER A 45 -13.12 -24.58 35.34
C SER A 45 -11.96 -25.51 34.96
N ILE A 46 -10.79 -25.20 35.52
CA ILE A 46 -9.59 -26.04 35.59
C ILE A 46 -9.84 -27.17 36.61
N PRO A 47 -9.61 -28.46 36.28
CA PRO A 47 -9.39 -29.49 37.28
C PRO A 47 -7.88 -29.65 37.61
N PRO A 48 -7.54 -30.01 38.86
CA PRO A 48 -6.19 -29.89 39.41
C PRO A 48 -5.23 -31.02 39.00
N ALA A 49 -3.93 -30.72 39.13
CA ALA A 49 -2.79 -31.55 38.79
C ALA A 49 -2.70 -32.89 39.54
N GLY A 50 -2.28 -33.93 38.81
CA GLY A 50 -1.82 -35.22 39.33
C GLY A 50 -0.89 -35.89 38.31
N MET A 51 0.34 -36.20 38.74
CA MET A 51 1.48 -36.68 37.96
C MET A 51 1.30 -38.08 37.35
N THR A 52 1.86 -38.35 36.17
CA THR A 52 2.81 -39.46 35.95
C THR A 52 3.50 -39.34 34.58
N ASP A 53 4.78 -39.67 34.64
CA ASP A 53 5.86 -39.61 33.67
C ASP A 53 5.72 -40.58 32.48
N ARG A 54 6.16 -40.16 31.28
CA ARG A 54 6.76 -41.00 30.22
C ARG A 54 7.25 -40.16 29.02
N THR A 55 8.56 -39.91 29.03
CA THR A 55 9.52 -40.16 27.92
C THR A 55 9.32 -39.48 26.54
N ALA A 56 10.12 -38.42 26.32
CA ALA A 56 10.85 -37.90 25.13
C ALA A 56 10.38 -38.07 23.63
N PRO A 57 10.66 -37.06 22.76
CA PRO A 57 10.44 -37.02 21.29
C PRO A 57 11.68 -37.54 20.49
N PRO A 58 11.65 -37.70 19.12
CA PRO A 58 11.91 -36.61 18.14
C PRO A 58 11.10 -36.70 16.80
N ALA A 59 10.80 -35.56 16.14
CA ALA A 59 11.31 -35.08 14.82
C ALA A 59 11.05 -36.04 13.62
N GLU A 60 10.62 -35.70 12.40
CA GLU A 60 10.74 -34.58 11.45
C GLU A 60 9.55 -34.73 10.45
N GLU A 61 8.98 -33.71 9.81
CA GLU A 61 9.48 -33.17 8.55
C GLU A 61 8.72 -31.85 8.21
N ALA A 62 9.50 -30.91 7.68
CA ALA A 62 9.21 -29.50 7.47
C ALA A 62 8.26 -29.27 6.27
N THR A 63 7.61 -28.10 6.11
CA THR A 63 8.27 -26.97 5.42
C THR A 63 7.57 -25.62 5.65
N VAL A 64 8.32 -24.73 6.33
CA VAL A 64 8.65 -23.34 5.91
C VAL A 64 7.55 -22.28 6.05
N ILE A 65 7.44 -21.74 7.27
CA ILE A 65 7.18 -20.31 7.49
C ILE A 65 8.56 -19.65 7.42
N GLN A 66 8.80 -18.72 6.50
CA GLN A 66 10.01 -17.87 6.55
C GLN A 66 9.68 -16.54 7.25
N PRO A 67 10.02 -16.38 8.53
CA PRO A 67 10.42 -15.09 9.06
C PRO A 67 11.94 -14.98 8.85
N MET A 68 12.37 -14.27 7.81
CA MET A 68 13.75 -13.77 7.77
C MET A 68 13.75 -12.27 7.96
N SER A 69 13.67 -11.89 9.22
CA SER A 69 14.18 -10.61 9.73
C SER A 69 14.88 -10.88 11.06
N GLU A 70 15.85 -11.79 11.03
CA GLU A 70 16.90 -11.84 12.04
C GLU A 70 18.24 -11.93 11.30
N VAL A 71 18.70 -10.77 10.84
CA VAL A 71 20.11 -10.55 10.53
C VAL A 71 20.62 -9.59 11.59
N GLY A 72 21.27 -10.17 12.60
CA GLY A 72 22.31 -9.56 13.42
C GLY A 72 21.98 -8.24 14.11
N VAL A 73 21.79 -8.30 15.42
CA VAL A 73 22.19 -7.20 16.30
C VAL A 73 23.70 -7.03 16.15
N GLN A 74 24.14 -6.24 15.19
CA GLN A 74 25.52 -5.78 15.08
C GLN A 74 25.52 -4.27 15.26
N LYS A 75 26.05 -3.89 16.44
CA LYS A 75 26.68 -2.63 16.79
C LYS A 75 26.00 -1.39 16.22
N THR A 76 25.18 -0.76 17.06
CA THR A 76 24.74 0.62 16.93
C THR A 76 25.95 1.49 16.61
N ASP A 77 26.13 1.84 15.33
CA ASP A 77 26.88 3.03 14.97
C ASP A 77 26.05 4.20 15.50
N GLU A 78 26.51 4.73 16.63
CA GLU A 78 25.91 5.79 17.43
C GLU A 78 25.90 7.17 16.71
N LEU A 79 25.95 7.18 15.39
CA LEU A 79 25.91 8.36 14.52
C LEU A 79 24.71 8.39 13.56
N GLU A 80 23.75 7.49 13.75
CA GLU A 80 22.53 7.35 12.93
C GLU A 80 21.24 7.70 13.71
N SER A 81 21.35 8.51 14.78
CA SER A 81 20.22 8.95 15.62
C SER A 81 19.53 10.22 15.10
N ALA A 82 19.60 10.48 13.79
CA ALA A 82 18.80 11.54 13.17
C ALA A 82 17.40 11.00 12.87
N ALA A 83 16.38 11.86 12.97
CA ALA A 83 15.06 11.50 12.48
C ALA A 83 15.13 11.18 10.97
N PRO A 84 14.45 10.13 10.47
CA PRO A 84 14.50 9.79 9.05
C PRO A 84 14.01 10.94 8.15
N VAL A 85 14.74 11.19 7.06
CA VAL A 85 14.38 12.18 6.04
C VAL A 85 14.41 11.51 4.69
N LEU A 86 13.30 11.60 3.93
CA LEU A 86 13.23 11.17 2.54
C LEU A 86 13.53 12.36 1.62
N HIS A 87 14.69 12.34 0.97
CA HIS A 87 15.17 13.43 0.13
C HIS A 87 14.57 13.41 -1.28
N SER A 88 14.58 12.24 -1.92
CA SER A 88 14.09 12.10 -3.29
C SER A 88 13.54 10.70 -3.55
N ILE A 89 12.68 10.63 -4.56
CA ILE A 89 12.21 9.39 -5.18
C ILE A 89 12.52 9.50 -6.65
N GLU A 90 13.18 8.48 -7.19
CA GLU A 90 13.51 8.38 -8.60
C GLU A 90 12.92 7.11 -9.18
N PHE A 91 12.39 7.21 -10.40
CA PHE A 91 11.76 6.11 -11.11
C PHE A 91 12.42 5.91 -12.46
N ASP A 92 12.90 4.69 -12.71
CA ASP A 92 13.41 4.25 -14.01
C ASP A 92 12.55 3.10 -14.56
N PRO A 93 11.64 3.38 -15.52
CA PRO A 93 10.80 2.36 -16.15
C PRO A 93 11.54 1.52 -17.21
N LYS A 94 12.76 1.92 -17.62
CA LYS A 94 13.47 1.36 -18.77
C LYS A 94 14.66 0.48 -18.41
N SER A 95 14.91 0.26 -17.13
CA SER A 95 15.97 -0.64 -16.69
C SER A 95 15.78 -2.06 -17.22
N ASN A 96 16.92 -2.71 -17.49
CA ASN A 96 16.98 -4.07 -18.01
C ASN A 96 16.64 -5.13 -16.95
N ARG A 97 16.64 -4.77 -15.66
CA ARG A 97 16.36 -5.69 -14.54
C ARG A 97 14.92 -5.67 -14.07
N GLY A 98 14.08 -4.79 -14.62
CA GLY A 98 12.75 -4.48 -14.10
C GLY A 98 12.57 -2.98 -13.94
N GLU A 99 11.43 -2.56 -13.41
CA GLU A 99 11.21 -1.16 -13.09
C GLU A 99 11.82 -0.83 -11.74
N MET A 100 12.66 0.21 -11.70
CA MET A 100 13.43 0.55 -10.51
C MET A 100 12.88 1.82 -9.87
N ILE A 101 12.70 1.76 -8.56
CA ILE A 101 12.34 2.89 -7.72
C ILE A 101 13.46 3.06 -6.70
N SER A 102 14.06 4.24 -6.64
CA SER A 102 15.12 4.56 -5.68
C SER A 102 14.65 5.66 -4.73
N PHE A 103 14.92 5.46 -3.45
CA PHE A 103 14.58 6.36 -2.36
C PHE A 103 15.87 6.81 -1.69
N LYS A 104 16.18 8.11 -1.77
CA LYS A 104 17.36 8.69 -1.11
C LYS A 104 17.02 9.14 0.30
N LEU A 105 17.78 8.64 1.29
CA LEU A 105 17.56 8.89 2.71
C LEU A 105 18.77 9.59 3.35
N ASN A 106 18.59 10.14 4.55
CA ASN A 106 19.67 10.76 5.33
C ASN A 106 20.53 9.77 6.12
N GLY A 107 20.11 8.50 6.21
CA GLY A 107 20.78 7.40 6.92
C GLY A 107 20.16 6.05 6.55
N PHE A 108 20.55 5.01 7.26
CA PHE A 108 20.01 3.66 7.17
C PHE A 108 18.62 3.56 7.82
N HIS A 109 17.62 4.08 7.10
CA HIS A 109 16.22 4.09 7.53
C HIS A 109 15.31 3.42 6.48
N PRO A 110 15.46 2.11 6.22
CA PRO A 110 14.63 1.42 5.23
C PRO A 110 13.14 1.49 5.58
N PRO A 111 12.24 1.62 4.59
CA PRO A 111 10.80 1.59 4.83
C PRO A 111 10.33 0.19 5.18
N VAL A 112 9.17 0.11 5.84
CA VAL A 112 8.37 -1.12 5.88
C VAL A 112 7.65 -1.25 4.54
N VAL A 113 7.85 -2.36 3.83
CA VAL A 113 7.26 -2.59 2.51
C VAL A 113 6.27 -3.74 2.55
N PHE A 114 5.09 -3.53 1.99
CA PHE A 114 4.06 -4.58 1.87
C PHE A 114 3.19 -4.38 0.61
N GLY A 115 2.70 -5.49 0.07
CA GLY A 115 1.80 -5.52 -1.08
C GLY A 115 0.33 -5.60 -0.65
N ILE A 116 -0.56 -5.05 -1.49
CA ILE A 116 -2.01 -5.18 -1.40
C ILE A 116 -2.48 -5.72 -2.76
N GLU A 117 -3.00 -6.94 -2.77
CA GLU A 117 -3.45 -7.67 -3.97
C GLU A 117 -4.97 -7.58 -4.16
N GLU A 118 -5.52 -6.37 -4.06
CA GLU A 118 -6.93 -6.09 -4.36
C GLU A 118 -7.12 -5.72 -5.85
N ASP A 119 -8.32 -5.29 -6.25
CA ASP A 119 -8.71 -4.94 -7.63
C ASP A 119 -7.63 -4.18 -8.42
N ILE A 120 -6.97 -3.23 -7.77
CA ILE A 120 -5.76 -2.57 -8.29
C ILE A 120 -4.62 -2.96 -7.36
N PRO A 121 -3.64 -3.76 -7.81
CA PRO A 121 -2.51 -4.16 -6.97
C PRO A 121 -1.66 -2.95 -6.60
N ARG A 122 -1.26 -2.85 -5.33
CA ARG A 122 -0.47 -1.74 -4.81
C ARG A 122 0.70 -2.23 -3.97
N ILE A 123 1.83 -1.53 -4.05
CA ILE A 123 2.91 -1.67 -3.07
C ILE A 123 2.92 -0.42 -2.20
N VAL A 124 3.00 -0.62 -0.90
CA VAL A 124 3.09 0.46 0.08
C VAL A 124 4.47 0.43 0.72
N CYS A 125 5.21 1.52 0.57
CA CYS A 125 6.44 1.79 1.31
C CYS A 125 6.11 2.79 2.43
N PHE A 126 6.15 2.32 3.68
CA PHE A 126 5.87 3.12 4.86
C PHE A 126 7.17 3.52 5.57
N PHE A 127 7.48 4.81 5.54
CA PHE A 127 8.61 5.41 6.23
C PHE A 127 8.15 5.98 7.57
N LYS A 128 8.43 5.24 8.64
CA LYS A 128 8.02 5.58 10.01
C LYS A 128 8.84 6.76 10.54
N ASN A 129 8.18 7.70 11.22
CA ASN A 129 8.83 8.87 11.83
C ASN A 129 9.61 9.72 10.81
N ALA A 130 9.30 9.61 9.52
CA ALA A 130 10.04 10.25 8.45
C ALA A 130 9.44 11.59 8.06
N THR A 131 10.31 12.55 7.76
CA THR A 131 9.92 13.87 7.24
C THR A 131 10.33 14.02 5.77
N ALA A 132 9.56 14.79 5.01
CA ALA A 132 9.88 15.05 3.61
C ALA A 132 11.03 16.06 3.53
N GLY A 133 12.09 15.72 2.80
CA GLY A 133 13.15 16.65 2.47
C GLY A 133 12.64 17.76 1.55
N SER A 134 13.30 18.91 1.55
CA SER A 134 12.96 20.06 0.70
C SER A 134 13.01 19.76 -0.80
N GLU A 135 13.77 18.73 -1.20
CA GLU A 135 13.93 18.29 -2.59
C GLU A 135 12.90 17.25 -3.03
N LEU A 136 12.05 16.76 -2.11
CA LEU A 136 11.11 15.69 -2.39
C LEU A 136 9.95 16.22 -3.24
N LYS A 137 10.02 15.95 -4.54
CA LYS A 137 8.98 16.27 -5.51
C LYS A 137 7.78 15.35 -5.32
N ASP A 138 6.59 15.92 -5.50
CA ASP A 138 5.37 15.12 -5.67
C ASP A 138 5.44 14.42 -7.03
N MET A 139 5.47 13.09 -7.00
CA MET A 139 5.21 12.28 -8.19
C MET A 139 3.73 11.93 -8.20
N SER A 140 3.12 11.94 -9.38
CA SER A 140 1.69 11.64 -9.56
C SER A 140 1.38 10.83 -10.82
N THR A 141 2.38 10.56 -11.67
CA THR A 141 2.26 9.69 -12.83
C THR A 141 3.59 9.01 -13.07
N ALA A 142 3.55 7.69 -13.14
CA ALA A 142 4.69 6.87 -13.52
C ALA A 142 4.28 6.13 -14.78
N ASP A 143 4.77 6.56 -15.93
CA ASP A 143 4.43 5.95 -17.23
C ASP A 143 5.22 4.64 -17.45
N GLY A 144 5.19 3.77 -16.44
CA GLY A 144 5.80 2.45 -16.46
C GLY A 144 4.91 1.40 -17.14
N ARG A 145 5.54 0.30 -17.53
CA ARG A 145 4.90 -0.97 -17.89
C ARG A 145 4.18 -1.57 -16.68
N TYR A 146 4.81 -1.60 -15.51
CA TYR A 146 4.30 -2.23 -14.29
C TYR A 146 3.75 -1.20 -13.31
N VAL A 147 4.53 -0.19 -12.92
CA VAL A 147 4.11 0.91 -12.06
C VAL A 147 3.40 1.96 -12.92
N LYS A 148 2.15 2.24 -12.59
CA LYS A 148 1.30 3.23 -13.28
C LYS A 148 1.24 4.56 -12.56
N ASN A 149 1.35 4.51 -11.24
CA ASN A 149 1.31 5.72 -10.43
C ASN A 149 2.20 5.56 -9.20
N ILE A 150 2.79 6.66 -8.78
CA ILE A 150 3.56 6.79 -7.54
C ILE A 150 2.90 7.92 -6.79
N LYS A 151 2.30 7.64 -5.64
CA LYS A 151 1.61 8.63 -4.81
C LYS A 151 2.35 8.78 -3.49
N ILE A 152 2.58 10.01 -3.08
CA ILE A 152 3.26 10.33 -1.82
C ILE A 152 2.23 10.92 -0.85
N GLY A 153 1.95 10.19 0.22
CA GLY A 153 1.16 10.67 1.36
C GLY A 153 2.08 11.14 2.48
N ARG A 154 1.88 12.37 2.95
CA ARG A 154 2.56 12.93 4.12
C ARG A 154 1.55 13.01 5.27
N TYR A 155 1.90 12.45 6.42
CA TYR A 155 1.08 12.45 7.61
C TYR A 155 1.83 13.18 8.73
N GLU A 156 1.15 14.04 9.44
CA GLU A 156 1.68 14.76 10.60
C GLU A 156 1.15 14.14 11.89
N ASN A 157 1.92 14.26 12.98
CA ASN A 157 1.51 13.84 14.34
C ASN A 157 1.18 12.33 14.51
N PRO A 158 2.17 11.42 14.43
CA PRO A 158 3.59 11.65 14.18
C PRO A 158 3.91 11.74 12.68
N ASN A 159 5.05 12.36 12.35
CA ASN A 159 5.51 12.49 10.96
C ASN A 159 5.68 11.11 10.32
N ASN A 160 4.98 10.83 9.23
CA ASN A 160 5.18 9.62 8.45
C ASN A 160 5.05 9.94 6.96
N ILE A 161 5.79 9.19 6.14
CA ILE A 161 5.60 9.21 4.70
C ILE A 161 5.12 7.84 4.26
N ARG A 162 4.07 7.83 3.44
CA ARG A 162 3.61 6.64 2.74
C ARG A 162 3.79 6.86 1.25
N VAL A 163 4.62 6.04 0.62
CA VAL A 163 4.70 6.00 -0.84
C VAL A 163 3.90 4.81 -1.32
N VAL A 164 2.93 5.05 -2.19
CA VAL A 164 2.07 4.02 -2.77
C VAL A 164 2.40 3.91 -4.25
N LEU A 165 2.82 2.73 -4.67
CA LEU A 165 3.01 2.39 -6.07
C LEU A 165 1.76 1.63 -6.54
N GLU A 166 1.01 2.22 -7.45
CA GLU A 166 -0.11 1.55 -8.11
C GLU A 166 0.41 0.74 -9.29
N LEU A 167 0.19 -0.57 -9.28
CA LEU A 167 0.67 -1.48 -10.29
C LEU A 167 -0.42 -1.77 -11.32
N ALA A 168 0.00 -2.19 -12.51
CA ALA A 168 -0.92 -2.68 -13.53
C ALA A 168 -1.64 -3.94 -13.03
N PRO A 169 -2.97 -4.05 -13.17
CA PRO A 169 -3.68 -5.27 -12.80
C PRO A 169 -3.32 -6.45 -13.71
N GLY A 170 -3.71 -7.66 -13.32
CA GLY A 170 -3.58 -8.86 -14.15
C GLY A 170 -2.17 -9.44 -14.26
N ASN A 171 -1.25 -9.07 -13.36
CA ASN A 171 0.08 -9.64 -13.29
C ASN A 171 0.39 -10.05 -11.85
N ASN A 172 1.14 -11.15 -11.70
CA ASN A 172 1.83 -11.47 -10.46
C ASN A 172 3.17 -10.74 -10.49
N TYR A 173 3.57 -10.15 -9.37
CA TYR A 173 4.80 -9.37 -9.27
C TYR A 173 5.82 -10.03 -8.37
N ASP A 174 7.08 -9.97 -8.78
CA ASP A 174 8.24 -10.25 -7.94
C ASP A 174 8.85 -8.92 -7.48
N LEU A 175 9.23 -8.86 -6.21
CA LEU A 175 9.75 -7.66 -5.57
C LEU A 175 11.14 -7.91 -5.00
N GLN A 176 12.12 -7.16 -5.50
CA GLN A 176 13.48 -7.20 -4.97
C GLN A 176 13.82 -5.88 -4.30
N GLN A 177 14.41 -5.96 -3.12
CA GLN A 177 14.75 -4.81 -2.30
C GLN A 177 16.24 -4.84 -1.99
N VAL A 178 16.90 -3.70 -2.15
CA VAL A 178 18.33 -3.53 -1.89
C VAL A 178 18.52 -2.20 -1.17
N PHE A 179 19.32 -2.20 -0.10
CA PHE A 179 19.73 -0.96 0.55
C PHE A 179 21.24 -0.77 0.40
N PHE A 180 21.64 0.29 -0.29
CA PHE A 180 23.03 0.72 -0.39
C PHE A 180 23.34 1.61 0.81
N LYS A 181 23.99 1.03 1.84
CA LYS A 181 24.22 1.70 3.13
C LYS A 181 25.05 2.99 2.98
N ASP A 182 26.13 2.91 2.20
CA ASP A 182 27.06 4.03 2.01
C ASP A 182 26.39 5.20 1.28
N ASP A 183 25.57 4.89 0.27
CA ASP A 183 24.84 5.90 -0.51
C ASP A 183 23.53 6.33 0.15
N LYS A 184 23.08 5.59 1.18
CA LYS A 184 21.80 5.78 1.89
C LYS A 184 20.61 5.71 0.93
N ILE A 185 20.70 4.78 -0.02
CA ILE A 185 19.67 4.56 -1.04
C ILE A 185 18.98 3.24 -0.77
N PHE A 186 17.67 3.29 -0.56
CA PHE A 186 16.81 2.12 -0.65
C PHE A 186 16.30 2.00 -2.09
N MET A 187 16.57 0.88 -2.74
CA MET A 187 16.16 0.61 -4.11
C MET A 187 15.22 -0.59 -4.15
N MET A 188 14.17 -0.47 -4.94
CA MET A 188 13.18 -1.50 -5.16
C MET A 188 13.05 -1.78 -6.64
N ILE A 189 13.09 -3.07 -7.01
CA ILE A 189 12.96 -3.54 -8.39
C ILE A 189 11.69 -4.34 -8.50
N ILE A 190 10.81 -3.95 -9.42
CA ILE A 190 9.53 -4.61 -9.68
C ILE A 190 9.62 -5.33 -11.01
N ASN A 191 9.32 -6.63 -10.98
CA ASN A 191 9.23 -7.49 -12.13
C ASN A 191 7.92 -8.24 -12.17
N LYS A 192 7.53 -8.72 -13.35
CA LYS A 192 6.49 -9.74 -13.43
C LYS A 192 7.06 -11.07 -12.92
N ALA A 193 6.39 -11.69 -11.96
CA ALA A 193 6.71 -13.05 -11.54
C ALA A 193 6.47 -14.00 -12.73
N GLY A 194 7.50 -14.74 -13.14
CA GLY A 194 7.36 -15.74 -14.19
C GLY A 194 6.61 -16.96 -13.66
N ASN A 195 5.65 -17.48 -14.43
CA ASN A 195 5.39 -18.92 -14.38
C ASN A 195 6.69 -19.59 -14.84
N GLN A 196 7.33 -20.34 -13.95
CA GLN A 196 8.28 -21.36 -14.37
C GLN A 196 7.50 -22.31 -15.28
N ILE A 197 7.62 -22.13 -16.60
CA ILE A 197 7.18 -23.15 -17.54
C ILE A 197 8.18 -24.27 -17.33
N SER A 198 7.82 -25.25 -16.52
CA SER A 198 8.48 -26.54 -16.47
C SER A 198 8.50 -27.05 -17.92
N THR A 199 9.67 -26.92 -18.55
CA THR A 199 9.96 -27.57 -19.82
C THR A 199 10.06 -29.05 -19.51
N GLN A 200 8.90 -29.71 -19.50
CA GLN A 200 8.80 -31.15 -19.45
C GLN A 200 9.36 -31.65 -20.78
N SER A 201 10.60 -32.11 -20.74
CA SER A 201 11.26 -32.76 -21.86
C SER A 201 10.61 -34.14 -22.01
N ASN A 202 10.01 -34.37 -23.18
CA ASN A 202 9.47 -35.66 -23.61
C ASN A 202 10.59 -36.55 -24.16
#